data_AF-A0A7Y7XHP8-F1
#
_entry.id   AF-A0A7Y7XHP8-F1
#
_cell.length_a   1.000
_cell.length_b   1.000
_cell.length_c   1.000
_cell.angle_alpha   90.00
_cell.angle_beta   90.00
_cell.angle_gamma   90.00
#
_symmetry.space_group_name_H-M   'P 1'
#
loop_
_entity.id
_entity.type
_entity.pdbx_description
1 polymer ?
#
loop_
_entity_poly.entity_id
_entity_poly.type
_entity_poly.pdbx_seq_one_letter_code
_entity_poly.pdbx_strand_id
1 'polypeptide(L)'
;MNKRIAVIGGRPSPIHGAKELGIDVVLVHQEGDYEPEIVAHCEQVVHARIDDAEAIIKALEPLHRERPFDRIITTTEVAGESTGKVVDHFGLIGVSYKTARLLKDKVAMRELLAKHDLSPVAYRHVTSAQIAVAFVKEHGKSVLKPAEGVASLHIHPCDDEASATLAWQALLDADVKHIIIEEYLEGPVVSVDSFSFKRRHLPIGYSQYRMNDKYVEWEVSTPSTDAKKWLKELKEMTCRLLDAVELEEGPSHSEFVLTPKGPRVLESHARLAGSGAPELVRRAFGLDLNRMFLTVPLGIDTLPQVSPEPIAGAAIQFFVPTPGQVKKVELDLKPDVDVRHTPQGEKPLVFLPFLFELGQAERAVVIQKHEGDQIPPLDTVADCVSGYVLATGVSREDAVRIGDELVEAVHFIVEPKA
;
A
#
# COMPACT_ATOMS: atom_id res chain seq x y z
N MET A 1 12.58 26.60 17.34
CA MET A 1 11.14 26.25 17.43
C MET A 1 11.01 24.79 17.06
N ASN A 2 10.04 24.09 17.66
CA ASN A 2 9.70 22.72 17.27
C ASN A 2 9.36 22.67 15.78
N LYS A 3 9.64 21.54 15.16
CA LYS A 3 9.20 21.28 13.78
C LYS A 3 7.69 21.12 13.78
N ARG A 4 6.99 21.68 12.80
CA ARG A 4 5.53 21.62 12.73
C ARG A 4 5.07 20.99 11.42
N ILE A 5 4.18 20.02 11.50
CA ILE A 5 3.62 19.38 10.30
C ILE A 5 2.09 19.40 10.34
N ALA A 6 1.49 19.40 9.15
CA ALA A 6 0.09 19.03 9.00
C ALA A 6 -0.02 17.62 8.41
N VAL A 7 -0.90 16.81 8.98
CA VAL A 7 -1.15 15.43 8.54
C VAL A 7 -2.59 15.37 8.04
N ILE A 8 -2.77 15.04 6.76
CA ILE A 8 -4.10 14.95 6.14
C ILE A 8 -4.55 13.49 6.15
N GLY A 9 -5.62 13.18 6.87
CA GLY A 9 -6.04 11.81 7.06
C GLY A 9 -5.05 11.01 7.92
N GLY A 10 -4.89 9.73 7.61
CA GLY A 10 -3.86 8.88 8.17
C GLY A 10 -4.28 8.07 9.40
N ARG A 11 -3.28 7.45 10.01
CA ARG A 11 -3.38 6.51 11.14
C ARG A 11 -2.32 6.85 12.18
N PRO A 12 -2.39 6.33 13.41
CA PRO A 12 -1.41 6.65 14.47
C PRO A 12 0.05 6.31 14.09
N SER A 13 0.28 5.15 13.48
CA SER A 13 1.63 4.59 13.26
C SER A 13 2.63 5.55 12.56
N PRO A 14 2.30 6.19 11.42
CA PRO A 14 3.20 7.15 10.75
C PRO A 14 3.62 8.37 11.57
N ILE A 15 2.88 8.73 12.62
CA ILE A 15 3.19 9.88 13.48
C ILE A 15 3.46 9.48 14.93
N HIS A 16 3.61 8.19 15.18
CA HIS A 16 4.00 7.70 16.48
C HIS A 16 5.37 8.28 16.88
N GLY A 17 5.52 8.65 18.16
CA GLY A 17 6.75 9.28 18.66
C GLY A 17 6.94 10.75 18.27
N ALA A 18 6.03 11.38 17.51
CA ALA A 18 6.19 12.77 17.08
C ALA A 18 6.41 13.74 18.26
N LYS A 19 5.63 13.59 19.34
CA LYS A 19 5.77 14.39 20.57
C LYS A 19 7.14 14.23 21.23
N GLU A 20 7.67 13.02 21.29
CA GLU A 20 8.98 12.71 21.88
C GLU A 20 10.12 13.31 21.05
N LEU A 21 9.92 13.45 19.75
CA LEU A 21 10.85 14.07 18.81
C LEU A 21 10.71 15.60 18.74
N GLY A 22 9.82 16.21 19.53
CA GLY A 22 9.56 17.65 19.48
C GLY A 22 8.95 18.11 18.16
N ILE A 23 8.10 17.28 17.56
CA ILE A 23 7.34 17.57 16.35
C ILE A 23 5.90 17.88 16.73
N ASP A 24 5.47 19.08 16.39
CA ASP A 24 4.12 19.55 16.60
C ASP A 24 3.24 19.12 15.41
N VAL A 25 2.26 18.26 15.67
CA VAL A 25 1.39 17.68 14.63
C VAL A 25 0.01 18.33 14.68
N VAL A 26 -0.41 18.89 13.55
CA VAL A 26 -1.80 19.28 13.29
C VAL A 26 -2.45 18.23 12.41
N LEU A 27 -3.45 17.52 12.94
CA LEU A 27 -4.22 16.55 12.18
C LEU A 27 -5.39 17.24 11.47
N VAL A 28 -5.54 16.98 10.18
CA VAL A 28 -6.73 17.35 9.39
C VAL A 28 -7.51 16.08 9.08
N HIS A 29 -8.75 15.99 9.56
CA HIS A 29 -9.60 14.83 9.33
C HIS A 29 -11.09 15.19 9.29
N GLN A 30 -11.91 14.34 8.69
CA GLN A 30 -13.36 14.42 8.84
C GLN A 30 -13.75 14.10 10.30
N GLU A 31 -14.68 14.88 10.85
CA GLU A 31 -15.18 14.71 12.21
C GLU A 31 -15.80 13.32 12.38
N GLY A 32 -15.34 12.55 13.37
CA GLY A 32 -15.81 11.18 13.64
C GLY A 32 -15.13 10.07 12.83
N ASP A 33 -14.32 10.41 11.81
CA ASP A 33 -13.74 9.41 10.89
C ASP A 33 -12.28 9.03 11.21
N TYR A 34 -11.77 9.36 12.39
CA TYR A 34 -10.39 9.03 12.81
C TYR A 34 -10.35 8.30 14.15
N GLU A 35 -9.30 7.49 14.33
CA GLU A 35 -9.00 6.79 15.57
C GLU A 35 -8.70 7.78 16.72
N PRO A 36 -9.35 7.65 17.89
CA PRO A 36 -9.02 8.49 19.05
C PRO A 36 -7.53 8.47 19.43
N GLU A 37 -6.85 7.36 19.19
CA GLU A 37 -5.43 7.13 19.46
C GLU A 37 -4.53 8.09 18.68
N ILE A 38 -4.90 8.48 17.45
CA ILE A 38 -4.09 9.41 16.65
C ILE A 38 -4.04 10.81 17.30
N VAL A 39 -5.09 11.18 18.03
CA VAL A 39 -5.18 12.48 18.74
C VAL A 39 -4.12 12.57 19.84
N ALA A 40 -3.76 11.44 20.47
CA ALA A 40 -2.73 11.40 21.49
C ALA A 40 -1.35 11.82 20.94
N HIS A 41 -1.13 11.76 19.64
CA HIS A 41 0.10 12.20 18.97
C HIS A 41 0.02 13.64 18.43
N CYS A 42 -1.15 14.27 18.48
CA CYS A 42 -1.39 15.59 17.89
C CYS A 42 -1.30 16.72 18.94
N GLU A 43 -0.85 17.88 18.49
CA GLU A 43 -0.99 19.17 19.19
C GLU A 43 -2.41 19.69 19.03
N GLN A 44 -2.95 19.58 17.81
CA GLN A 44 -4.26 20.09 17.45
C GLN A 44 -4.92 19.19 16.40
N VAL A 45 -6.24 19.10 16.45
CA VAL A 45 -7.07 18.49 15.40
C VAL A 45 -7.92 19.59 14.78
N VAL A 46 -8.00 19.61 13.45
CA VAL A 46 -8.91 20.45 12.69
C VAL A 46 -9.75 19.59 11.75
N HIS A 47 -10.99 20.02 11.52
CA HIS A 47 -11.93 19.23 10.74
C HIS A 47 -12.11 19.76 9.32
N ALA A 48 -11.85 18.88 8.36
CA ALA A 48 -12.10 19.11 6.94
C ALA A 48 -12.23 17.77 6.21
N ARG A 49 -12.93 17.79 5.06
CA ARG A 49 -12.94 16.66 4.15
C ARG A 49 -11.53 16.43 3.58
N ILE A 50 -10.99 15.23 3.79
CA ILE A 50 -9.60 14.90 3.40
C ILE A 50 -9.41 14.80 1.88
N ASP A 51 -10.49 14.63 1.12
CA ASP A 51 -10.51 14.61 -0.35
C ASP A 51 -10.78 16.00 -0.96
N ASP A 52 -10.96 17.04 -0.13
CA ASP A 52 -11.27 18.41 -0.55
C ASP A 52 -10.12 19.36 -0.20
N ALA A 53 -9.29 19.66 -1.20
CA ALA A 53 -8.15 20.56 -1.05
C ALA A 53 -8.54 21.97 -0.59
N GLU A 54 -9.67 22.51 -1.06
CA GLU A 54 -10.09 23.87 -0.72
C GLU A 54 -10.53 23.94 0.76
N ALA A 55 -11.25 22.93 1.24
CA ALA A 55 -11.61 22.81 2.64
C ALA A 55 -10.38 22.68 3.54
N ILE A 56 -9.40 21.85 3.14
CA ILE A 56 -8.13 21.68 3.88
C ILE A 56 -7.35 22.99 3.92
N ILE A 57 -7.18 23.67 2.78
CA ILE A 57 -6.47 24.96 2.69
C ILE A 57 -7.14 25.96 3.65
N LYS A 58 -8.47 26.10 3.58
CA LYS A 58 -9.23 27.02 4.44
C LYS A 58 -9.03 26.72 5.93
N ALA A 59 -8.93 25.45 6.32
CA ALA A 59 -8.69 25.04 7.70
C ALA A 59 -7.24 25.33 8.16
N LEU A 60 -6.26 25.14 7.28
CA LEU A 60 -4.84 25.28 7.62
C LEU A 60 -4.29 26.70 7.48
N GLU A 61 -4.86 27.54 6.60
CA GLU A 61 -4.42 28.91 6.31
C GLU A 61 -4.20 29.79 7.56
N PRO A 62 -5.16 29.91 8.51
CA PRO A 62 -4.93 30.70 9.72
C PRO A 62 -3.81 30.13 10.59
N LEU A 63 -3.71 28.79 10.69
CA LEU A 63 -2.69 28.11 11.49
C LEU A 63 -1.30 28.30 10.90
N HIS A 64 -1.17 28.24 9.57
CA HIS A 64 0.08 28.44 8.85
C HIS A 64 0.56 29.89 8.96
N ARG A 65 -0.36 30.87 8.92
CA ARG A 65 -0.04 32.28 9.09
C ARG A 65 0.50 32.60 10.49
N GLU A 66 -0.07 31.99 11.52
CA GLU A 66 0.40 32.16 12.90
C GLU A 66 1.74 31.47 13.14
N ARG A 67 1.86 30.20 12.70
CA ARG A 67 3.08 29.41 12.84
C ARG A 67 3.23 28.48 11.62
N PRO A 68 4.15 28.78 10.69
CA PRO A 68 4.30 28.02 9.46
C PRO A 68 4.52 26.53 9.69
N PHE A 69 3.97 25.73 8.78
CA PHE A 69 4.24 24.30 8.69
C PHE A 69 5.57 24.08 7.96
N ASP A 70 6.41 23.19 8.48
CA ASP A 70 7.59 22.69 7.78
C ASP A 70 7.17 21.75 6.64
N ARG A 71 6.15 20.90 6.85
CA ARG A 71 5.66 19.90 5.89
C ARG A 71 4.15 19.67 6.01
N ILE A 72 3.57 19.21 4.90
CA ILE A 72 2.20 18.68 4.85
C ILE A 72 2.29 17.29 4.24
N ILE A 73 1.79 16.28 4.96
CA ILE A 73 1.99 14.88 4.61
C ILE A 73 0.68 14.08 4.70
N THR A 74 0.62 12.97 3.97
CA THR A 74 -0.46 11.99 4.10
C THR A 74 0.07 10.57 3.85
N THR A 75 -0.52 9.58 4.49
CA THR A 75 -0.37 8.16 4.13
C THR A 75 -1.65 7.59 3.53
N THR A 76 -2.70 8.40 3.36
CA THR A 76 -4.02 7.97 2.91
C THR A 76 -4.14 8.17 1.40
N GLU A 77 -4.32 7.09 0.65
CA GLU A 77 -4.46 7.12 -0.82
C GLU A 77 -5.51 8.14 -1.29
N VAL A 78 -6.69 8.13 -0.65
CA VAL A 78 -7.81 9.03 -0.98
C VAL A 78 -7.45 10.51 -0.82
N ALA A 79 -6.52 10.83 0.09
CA ALA A 79 -6.07 12.20 0.34
C ALA A 79 -4.83 12.60 -0.47
N GLY A 80 -4.27 11.71 -1.31
CA GLY A 80 -3.00 11.97 -2.01
C GLY A 80 -3.04 13.22 -2.89
N GLU A 81 -4.03 13.29 -3.80
CA GLU A 81 -4.17 14.43 -4.72
C GLU A 81 -4.57 15.74 -4.01
N SER A 82 -5.47 15.67 -3.02
CA SER A 82 -5.88 16.85 -2.24
C SER A 82 -4.71 17.39 -1.41
N THR A 83 -3.93 16.50 -0.77
CA THR A 83 -2.70 16.87 -0.06
C THR A 83 -1.70 17.51 -1.01
N GLY A 84 -1.51 16.96 -2.20
CA GLY A 84 -0.61 17.55 -3.20
C GLY A 84 -1.01 18.96 -3.61
N LYS A 85 -2.31 19.23 -3.80
CA LYS A 85 -2.81 20.59 -4.06
C LYS A 85 -2.55 21.54 -2.89
N VAL A 86 -2.68 21.05 -1.66
CA VAL A 86 -2.43 21.83 -0.45
C VAL A 86 -0.93 22.15 -0.32
N VAL A 87 -0.05 21.18 -0.58
CA VAL A 87 1.42 21.37 -0.63
C VAL A 87 1.78 22.45 -1.64
N ASP A 88 1.24 22.35 -2.86
CA ASP A 88 1.49 23.32 -3.93
C ASP A 88 0.97 24.72 -3.57
N HIS A 89 -0.22 24.83 -2.96
CA HIS A 89 -0.81 26.10 -2.51
C HIS A 89 0.06 26.83 -1.48
N PHE A 90 0.58 26.11 -0.48
CA PHE A 90 1.44 26.70 0.54
C PHE A 90 2.90 26.88 0.09
N GLY A 91 3.27 26.41 -1.11
CA GLY A 91 4.64 26.47 -1.62
C GLY A 91 5.63 25.66 -0.77
N LEU A 92 5.15 24.59 -0.13
CA LEU A 92 5.95 23.73 0.72
C LEU A 92 6.61 22.61 -0.09
N ILE A 93 7.65 22.01 0.49
CA ILE A 93 8.27 20.81 -0.06
C ILE A 93 7.45 19.59 0.38
N GLY A 94 7.16 18.68 -0.55
CA GLY A 94 6.40 17.46 -0.33
C GLY A 94 6.02 16.79 -1.64
N VAL A 95 5.02 15.90 -1.59
CA VAL A 95 4.42 15.31 -2.80
C VAL A 95 3.51 16.36 -3.44
N SER A 96 3.85 16.81 -4.66
CA SER A 96 3.05 17.79 -5.41
C SER A 96 1.75 17.19 -5.95
N TYR A 97 0.79 18.03 -6.36
CA TYR A 97 -0.41 17.54 -7.05
C TYR A 97 -0.06 16.78 -8.34
N LYS A 98 0.89 17.31 -9.12
CA LYS A 98 1.36 16.68 -10.36
C LYS A 98 1.89 15.26 -10.08
N THR A 99 2.78 15.12 -9.10
CA THR A 99 3.35 13.82 -8.71
C THR A 99 2.26 12.85 -8.25
N ALA A 100 1.37 13.30 -7.37
CA ALA A 100 0.26 12.48 -6.87
C ALA A 100 -0.65 11.99 -8.01
N ARG A 101 -1.00 12.90 -8.95
CA ARG A 101 -1.83 12.59 -10.11
C ARG A 101 -1.19 11.56 -11.03
N LEU A 102 0.09 11.75 -11.36
CA LEU A 102 0.85 10.86 -12.25
C LEU A 102 1.00 9.45 -11.69
N LEU A 103 1.05 9.29 -10.37
CA LEU A 103 1.18 8.00 -9.71
C LEU A 103 -0.17 7.29 -9.52
N LYS A 104 -1.24 8.04 -9.29
CA LYS A 104 -2.59 7.47 -9.09
C LYS A 104 -3.27 7.05 -10.39
N ASP A 105 -3.10 7.82 -11.47
CA ASP A 105 -3.71 7.53 -12.77
C ASP A 105 -2.80 6.66 -13.63
N LYS A 106 -3.22 5.41 -13.86
CA LYS A 106 -2.49 4.43 -14.67
C LYS A 106 -2.33 4.85 -16.13
N VAL A 107 -3.28 5.60 -16.71
CA VAL A 107 -3.14 6.16 -18.07
C VAL A 107 -2.03 7.22 -18.08
N ALA A 108 -2.08 8.16 -17.13
CA ALA A 108 -1.08 9.22 -17.02
C ALA A 108 0.33 8.64 -16.73
N MET A 109 0.40 7.61 -15.87
CA MET A 109 1.64 6.90 -15.59
C MET A 109 2.21 6.25 -16.86
N ARG A 110 1.37 5.60 -17.68
CA ARG A 110 1.82 4.98 -18.94
C ARG A 110 2.28 6.01 -19.97
N GLU A 111 1.59 7.14 -20.09
CA GLU A 111 2.03 8.26 -20.94
C GLU A 111 3.40 8.80 -20.53
N LEU A 112 3.60 8.97 -19.22
CA LEU A 112 4.88 9.41 -18.66
C LEU A 112 6.00 8.39 -18.93
N LEU A 113 5.74 7.12 -18.64
CA LEU A 113 6.69 6.03 -18.87
C LEU A 113 7.12 5.96 -20.35
N ALA A 114 6.16 6.04 -21.27
CA ALA A 114 6.43 6.07 -22.71
C ALA A 114 7.27 7.28 -23.12
N LYS A 115 6.96 8.47 -22.60
CA LYS A 115 7.72 9.71 -22.86
C LYS A 115 9.19 9.62 -22.45
N HIS A 116 9.50 8.82 -21.43
CA HIS A 116 10.85 8.66 -20.88
C HIS A 116 11.54 7.37 -21.34
N ASP A 117 10.96 6.63 -22.30
CA ASP A 117 11.41 5.31 -22.75
C ASP A 117 11.66 4.36 -21.54
N LEU A 118 10.70 4.37 -20.61
CA LEU A 118 10.69 3.56 -19.39
C LEU A 118 9.60 2.51 -19.47
N SER A 119 9.92 1.28 -19.05
CA SER A 119 8.95 0.20 -18.85
C SER A 119 7.90 0.08 -19.98
N PRO A 120 8.30 -0.32 -21.20
CA PRO A 120 7.39 -0.37 -22.33
C PRO A 120 6.27 -1.39 -22.06
N VAL A 121 5.04 -0.90 -22.08
CA VAL A 121 3.78 -1.66 -21.93
C VAL A 121 2.78 -1.04 -22.91
N ALA A 122 2.22 -1.85 -23.81
CA ALA A 122 1.13 -1.41 -24.67
C ALA A 122 -0.12 -1.11 -23.83
N TYR A 123 -0.77 0.02 -24.11
CA TYR A 123 -1.98 0.43 -23.39
C TYR A 123 -2.88 1.33 -24.24
N ARG A 124 -4.15 1.44 -23.85
CA ARG A 124 -5.10 2.45 -24.34
C ARG A 124 -6.04 2.91 -23.22
N HIS A 125 -6.39 4.20 -23.25
CA HIS A 125 -7.59 4.68 -22.56
C HIS A 125 -8.83 4.18 -23.32
N VAL A 126 -9.77 3.55 -22.61
CA VAL A 126 -10.92 2.86 -23.20
C VAL A 126 -12.20 3.63 -22.91
N THR A 127 -12.83 4.13 -23.97
CA THR A 127 -14.12 4.84 -23.88
C THR A 127 -15.27 4.07 -24.54
N SER A 128 -15.00 2.88 -25.08
CA SER A 128 -16.01 1.98 -25.64
C SER A 128 -15.52 0.53 -25.71
N ALA A 129 -16.46 -0.43 -25.77
CA ALA A 129 -16.16 -1.84 -25.96
C ALA A 129 -15.31 -2.11 -27.22
N GLN A 130 -15.55 -1.36 -28.30
CA GLN A 130 -14.84 -1.55 -29.58
C GLN A 130 -13.34 -1.24 -29.45
N ILE A 131 -12.97 -0.28 -28.58
CA ILE A 131 -11.56 0.04 -28.32
C ILE A 131 -10.89 -1.13 -27.59
N ALA A 132 -11.53 -1.67 -26.54
CA ALA A 132 -11.01 -2.82 -25.81
C ALA A 132 -10.85 -4.06 -26.72
N VAL A 133 -11.88 -4.35 -27.52
CA VAL A 133 -11.88 -5.46 -28.50
C VAL A 133 -10.76 -5.29 -29.52
N ALA A 134 -10.61 -4.09 -30.10
CA ALA A 134 -9.55 -3.83 -31.07
C ALA A 134 -8.15 -4.00 -30.46
N PHE A 135 -7.97 -3.57 -29.20
CA PHE A 135 -6.72 -3.72 -28.49
C PHE A 135 -6.37 -5.20 -28.24
N VAL A 136 -7.32 -6.01 -27.78
CA VAL A 136 -7.11 -7.46 -27.59
C VAL A 136 -6.78 -8.15 -28.91
N LYS A 137 -7.42 -7.75 -30.00
CA LYS A 137 -7.10 -8.29 -31.33
C LYS A 137 -5.68 -7.95 -31.79
N GLU A 138 -5.17 -6.77 -31.43
CA GLU A 138 -3.83 -6.31 -31.80
C GLU A 138 -2.73 -6.92 -30.92
N HIS A 139 -2.97 -6.99 -29.60
CA HIS A 139 -1.94 -7.33 -28.61
C HIS A 139 -2.11 -8.71 -27.96
N GLY A 140 -3.22 -9.39 -28.22
CA GLY A 140 -3.57 -10.66 -27.58
C GLY A 140 -4.08 -10.46 -26.16
N LYS A 141 -3.72 -11.40 -25.27
CA LYS A 141 -4.17 -11.39 -23.87
C LYS A 141 -3.86 -10.04 -23.22
N SER A 142 -4.88 -9.46 -22.59
CA SER A 142 -4.84 -8.10 -22.04
C SER A 142 -5.54 -8.04 -20.69
N VAL A 143 -5.43 -6.91 -19.98
CA VAL A 143 -6.19 -6.64 -18.75
C VAL A 143 -6.95 -5.33 -18.89
N LEU A 144 -8.26 -5.38 -18.72
CA LEU A 144 -9.14 -4.21 -18.64
C LEU A 144 -9.42 -3.89 -17.17
N LYS A 145 -9.19 -2.65 -16.74
CA LYS A 145 -9.30 -2.24 -15.32
C LYS A 145 -9.57 -0.75 -15.15
N PRO A 146 -10.02 -0.30 -13.96
CA PRO A 146 -10.07 1.12 -13.64
C PRO A 146 -8.68 1.76 -13.69
N ALA A 147 -8.57 2.95 -14.28
CA ALA A 147 -7.32 3.68 -14.36
C ALA A 147 -6.88 4.28 -13.01
N GLU A 148 -7.83 4.52 -12.09
CA GLU A 148 -7.60 5.01 -10.72
C GLU A 148 -8.02 3.97 -9.65
N GLY A 149 -8.03 2.68 -10.02
CA GLY A 149 -8.46 1.60 -9.14
C GLY A 149 -7.49 1.34 -7.97
N VAL A 150 -8.04 0.79 -6.89
CA VAL A 150 -7.32 0.39 -5.66
C VAL A 150 -7.71 -1.04 -5.26
N ALA A 151 -6.89 -1.71 -4.46
CA ALA A 151 -7.19 -3.00 -3.82
C ALA A 151 -7.60 -4.13 -4.80
N SER A 152 -7.02 -4.14 -5.99
CA SER A 152 -7.34 -5.11 -7.06
C SER A 152 -8.83 -5.14 -7.43
N LEU A 153 -9.58 -4.06 -7.21
CA LEU A 153 -10.99 -3.99 -7.58
C LEU A 153 -11.16 -3.87 -9.10
N HIS A 154 -12.06 -4.69 -9.64
CA HIS A 154 -12.43 -4.72 -11.06
C HIS A 154 -11.26 -4.96 -12.03
N ILE A 155 -10.40 -5.92 -11.70
CA ILE A 155 -9.34 -6.38 -12.62
C ILE A 155 -9.89 -7.51 -13.50
N HIS A 156 -10.00 -7.26 -14.80
CA HIS A 156 -10.58 -8.21 -15.76
C HIS A 156 -9.56 -8.65 -16.82
N PRO A 157 -8.95 -9.84 -16.69
CA PRO A 157 -8.19 -10.46 -17.77
C PRO A 157 -9.10 -10.72 -18.97
N CYS A 158 -8.60 -10.41 -20.16
CA CYS A 158 -9.27 -10.58 -21.44
C CYS A 158 -8.39 -11.46 -22.32
N ASP A 159 -8.74 -12.73 -22.47
CA ASP A 159 -8.01 -13.68 -23.31
C ASP A 159 -8.38 -13.55 -24.80
N ASP A 160 -9.54 -12.95 -25.10
CA ASP A 160 -10.10 -12.79 -26.45
C ASP A 160 -11.08 -11.59 -26.56
N GLU A 161 -11.63 -11.34 -27.75
CA GLU A 161 -12.56 -10.22 -27.97
C GLU A 161 -13.88 -10.36 -27.18
N ALA A 162 -14.33 -11.60 -26.94
CA ALA A 162 -15.57 -11.87 -26.22
C ALA A 162 -15.44 -11.51 -24.73
N SER A 163 -14.36 -11.96 -24.09
CA SER A 163 -14.02 -11.61 -22.71
C SER A 163 -13.78 -10.11 -22.54
N ALA A 164 -13.19 -9.42 -23.52
CA ALA A 164 -13.06 -7.96 -23.51
C ALA A 164 -14.41 -7.24 -23.49
N THR A 165 -15.40 -7.74 -24.25
CA THR A 165 -16.75 -7.17 -24.28
C THR A 165 -17.47 -7.36 -22.94
N LEU A 166 -17.33 -8.54 -22.33
CA LEU A 166 -17.90 -8.83 -21.01
C LEU A 166 -17.25 -7.99 -19.91
N ALA A 167 -15.92 -7.86 -19.92
CA ALA A 167 -15.18 -7.03 -18.98
C ALA A 167 -15.60 -5.56 -19.06
N TRP A 168 -15.78 -5.03 -20.28
CA TRP A 168 -16.29 -3.68 -20.49
C TRP A 168 -17.67 -3.50 -19.85
N GLN A 169 -18.60 -4.44 -20.09
CA GLN A 169 -19.94 -4.35 -19.50
C GLN A 169 -19.89 -4.40 -17.97
N ALA A 170 -19.07 -5.28 -17.39
CA ALA A 170 -18.90 -5.39 -15.94
C ALA A 170 -18.40 -4.07 -15.32
N LEU A 171 -17.47 -3.37 -15.97
CA LEU A 171 -16.98 -2.07 -15.53
C LEU A 171 -18.04 -0.96 -15.63
N LEU A 172 -18.87 -0.98 -16.68
CA LEU A 172 -19.99 -0.05 -16.80
C LEU A 172 -21.05 -0.29 -15.73
N ASP A 173 -21.38 -1.55 -15.45
CA ASP A 173 -22.35 -1.92 -14.42
C ASP A 173 -21.86 -1.52 -13.02
N ALA A 174 -20.54 -1.47 -12.82
CA ALA A 174 -19.87 -0.96 -11.62
C ALA A 174 -19.66 0.57 -11.62
N ASP A 175 -20.25 1.30 -12.57
CA ASP A 175 -20.16 2.76 -12.73
C ASP A 175 -18.72 3.30 -12.92
N VAL A 176 -17.78 2.47 -13.38
CA VAL A 176 -16.39 2.90 -13.63
C VAL A 176 -16.33 3.79 -14.87
N LYS A 177 -15.81 5.02 -14.72
CA LYS A 177 -15.77 6.03 -15.79
C LYS A 177 -14.44 6.19 -16.49
N HIS A 178 -13.34 5.87 -15.80
CA HIS A 178 -11.98 6.04 -16.31
C HIS A 178 -11.31 4.67 -16.40
N ILE A 179 -11.19 4.13 -17.61
CA ILE A 179 -10.85 2.72 -17.86
C ILE A 179 -9.61 2.64 -18.75
N ILE A 180 -8.68 1.76 -18.37
CA ILE A 180 -7.48 1.45 -19.15
C ILE A 180 -7.49 -0.02 -19.55
N ILE A 181 -7.01 -0.30 -20.76
CA ILE A 181 -6.58 -1.65 -21.16
C ILE A 181 -5.07 -1.67 -21.36
N GLU A 182 -4.43 -2.75 -20.91
CA GLU A 182 -2.99 -2.97 -21.03
C GLU A 182 -2.71 -4.37 -21.57
N GLU A 183 -1.59 -4.58 -22.25
CA GLU A 183 -1.13 -5.94 -22.55
C GLU A 183 -0.93 -6.73 -21.26
N TYR A 184 -1.21 -8.03 -21.29
CA TYR A 184 -1.04 -8.89 -20.13
C TYR A 184 0.44 -9.13 -19.85
N LEU A 185 0.91 -8.70 -18.68
CA LEU A 185 2.28 -8.92 -18.26
C LEU A 185 2.39 -10.28 -17.57
N GLU A 186 3.12 -11.21 -18.18
CA GLU A 186 3.34 -12.55 -17.63
C GLU A 186 4.58 -12.57 -16.73
N GLY A 187 4.41 -12.93 -15.46
CA GLY A 187 5.50 -13.11 -14.50
C GLY A 187 5.05 -12.92 -13.04
N PRO A 188 5.92 -13.22 -12.07
CA PRO A 188 5.63 -12.92 -10.67
C PRO A 188 5.60 -11.41 -10.44
N VAL A 189 4.72 -10.97 -9.54
CA VAL A 189 4.65 -9.60 -9.05
C VAL A 189 5.61 -9.44 -7.88
N VAL A 190 6.37 -8.35 -7.88
CA VAL A 190 7.21 -7.91 -6.77
C VAL A 190 7.03 -6.42 -6.56
N SER A 191 7.35 -5.92 -5.38
CA SER A 191 7.38 -4.49 -5.12
C SER A 191 8.73 -4.02 -4.62
N VAL A 192 8.94 -2.71 -4.76
CA VAL A 192 10.11 -1.99 -4.30
C VAL A 192 9.65 -0.83 -3.43
N ASP A 193 9.86 -0.96 -2.12
CA ASP A 193 9.67 0.12 -1.16
C ASP A 193 10.90 1.00 -1.15
N SER A 194 10.71 2.30 -1.39
CA SER A 194 11.81 3.27 -1.48
C SER A 194 11.54 4.48 -0.59
N PHE A 195 12.61 5.23 -0.29
CA PHE A 195 12.49 6.51 0.36
C PHE A 195 13.27 7.59 -0.41
N SER A 196 12.64 8.74 -0.62
CA SER A 196 13.20 9.85 -1.35
C SER A 196 13.50 11.03 -0.43
N PHE A 197 14.61 11.73 -0.65
CA PHE A 197 14.88 13.00 -0.01
C PHE A 197 15.77 13.87 -0.88
N LYS A 198 15.33 15.11 -1.17
CA LYS A 198 16.01 16.03 -2.08
C LYS A 198 16.28 15.37 -3.44
N ARG A 199 15.27 14.67 -3.98
CA ARG A 199 15.31 13.88 -5.23
C ARG A 199 16.32 12.73 -5.25
N ARG A 200 16.96 12.40 -4.14
CA ARG A 200 17.74 11.17 -4.05
C ARG A 200 16.82 10.04 -3.63
N HIS A 201 16.66 9.07 -4.52
CA HIS A 201 15.83 7.89 -4.31
C HIS A 201 16.65 6.74 -3.75
N LEU A 202 16.18 6.13 -2.67
CA LEU A 202 16.78 4.96 -2.04
C LEU A 202 15.81 3.77 -2.05
N PRO A 203 15.93 2.85 -3.01
CA PRO A 203 15.22 1.57 -2.99
C PRO A 203 15.72 0.66 -1.86
N ILE A 204 14.80 0.25 -0.96
CA ILE A 204 15.10 -0.44 0.30
C ILE A 204 14.46 -1.82 0.32
N GLY A 205 13.13 -1.89 0.43
CA GLY A 205 12.39 -3.14 0.56
C GLY A 205 12.15 -3.76 -0.80
N TYR A 206 12.29 -5.09 -0.90
CA TYR A 206 11.91 -5.84 -2.09
C TYR A 206 10.96 -6.94 -1.64
N SER A 207 9.68 -6.81 -1.95
CA SER A 207 8.67 -7.75 -1.45
C SER A 207 8.09 -8.58 -2.58
N GLN A 208 7.63 -9.77 -2.24
CA GLN A 208 6.89 -10.66 -3.14
C GLN A 208 5.61 -11.12 -2.47
N TYR A 209 4.74 -11.71 -3.26
CA TYR A 209 3.36 -11.96 -2.88
C TYR A 209 2.93 -13.38 -3.23
N ARG A 210 2.04 -13.97 -2.44
CA ARG A 210 1.16 -15.05 -2.90
C ARG A 210 -0.23 -14.47 -3.16
N MET A 211 -0.79 -14.85 -4.30
CA MET A 211 -2.05 -14.32 -4.80
C MET A 211 -3.00 -15.45 -5.21
N ASN A 212 -4.30 -15.17 -5.25
CA ASN A 212 -5.28 -16.04 -5.92
C ASN A 212 -5.45 -15.66 -7.41
N ASP A 213 -6.36 -16.33 -8.11
CA ASP A 213 -6.70 -16.09 -9.52
C ASP A 213 -7.36 -14.71 -9.78
N LYS A 214 -7.80 -14.03 -8.73
CA LYS A 214 -8.35 -12.67 -8.74
C LYS A 214 -7.31 -11.60 -8.36
N TYR A 215 -6.03 -11.97 -8.27
CA TYR A 215 -4.94 -11.06 -7.89
C TYR A 215 -5.08 -10.49 -6.47
N VAL A 216 -5.76 -11.22 -5.58
CA VAL A 216 -5.82 -10.88 -4.16
C VAL A 216 -4.56 -11.36 -3.48
N GLU A 217 -3.77 -10.41 -2.98
CA GLU A 217 -2.51 -10.65 -2.27
C GLU A 217 -2.81 -11.04 -0.82
N TRP A 218 -2.80 -12.34 -0.54
CA TRP A 218 -3.09 -12.86 0.80
C TRP A 218 -1.82 -13.10 1.63
N GLU A 219 -0.64 -12.96 1.05
CA GLU A 219 0.64 -12.97 1.76
C GLU A 219 1.62 -11.99 1.11
N VAL A 220 2.43 -11.35 1.96
CA VAL A 220 3.55 -10.49 1.58
C VAL A 220 4.78 -10.95 2.34
N SER A 221 5.90 -11.15 1.65
CA SER A 221 7.19 -11.47 2.28
C SER A 221 8.37 -10.72 1.67
N THR A 222 9.37 -10.46 2.50
CA THR A 222 10.57 -9.72 2.15
C THR A 222 11.80 -10.32 2.85
N PRO A 223 13.01 -10.32 2.25
CA PRO A 223 13.32 -9.89 0.88
C PRO A 223 12.87 -10.91 -0.17
N SER A 224 12.38 -10.44 -1.32
CA SER A 224 11.93 -11.28 -2.43
C SER A 224 13.08 -12.10 -3.03
N THR A 225 12.88 -13.41 -3.18
CA THR A 225 13.80 -14.28 -3.91
C THR A 225 13.63 -14.18 -5.43
N ASP A 226 12.44 -13.86 -5.91
CA ASP A 226 12.18 -13.58 -7.33
C ASP A 226 12.89 -12.31 -7.82
N ALA A 227 12.92 -11.27 -6.98
CA ALA A 227 13.57 -10.00 -7.27
C ALA A 227 15.11 -10.12 -7.30
N LYS A 228 15.71 -11.14 -6.67
CA LYS A 228 17.16 -11.24 -6.45
C LYS A 228 18.00 -11.08 -7.72
N LYS A 229 17.56 -11.69 -8.83
CA LYS A 229 18.27 -11.59 -10.12
C LYS A 229 18.05 -10.27 -10.86
N TRP A 230 17.05 -9.50 -10.46
CA TRP A 230 16.61 -8.25 -11.07
C TRP A 230 16.91 -7.02 -10.21
N LEU A 231 17.62 -7.17 -9.08
CA LEU A 231 17.78 -6.07 -8.11
C LEU A 231 18.40 -4.82 -8.75
N LYS A 232 19.33 -4.99 -9.70
CA LYS A 232 19.94 -3.86 -10.38
C LYS A 232 18.91 -3.12 -11.25
N GLU A 233 18.18 -3.86 -12.08
CA GLU A 233 17.16 -3.35 -12.99
C GLU A 233 16.00 -2.70 -12.23
N LEU A 234 15.56 -3.31 -11.12
CA LEU A 234 14.54 -2.77 -10.24
C LEU A 234 15.01 -1.46 -9.59
N LYS A 235 16.22 -1.41 -9.02
CA LYS A 235 16.79 -0.18 -8.46
C LYS A 235 16.85 0.95 -9.49
N GLU A 236 17.40 0.67 -10.67
CA GLU A 236 17.55 1.65 -11.74
C GLU A 236 16.19 2.12 -12.28
N MET A 237 15.25 1.20 -12.51
CA MET A 237 13.89 1.51 -12.98
C MET A 237 13.13 2.35 -11.95
N THR A 238 13.17 1.97 -10.67
CA THR A 238 12.51 2.72 -9.59
C THR A 238 13.07 4.13 -9.50
N CYS A 239 14.40 4.32 -9.47
CA CYS A 239 14.98 5.67 -9.43
C CYS A 239 14.55 6.52 -10.64
N ARG A 240 14.59 5.96 -11.86
CA ARG A 240 14.18 6.69 -13.07
C ARG A 240 12.69 7.02 -13.09
N LEU A 241 11.84 6.12 -12.60
CA LEU A 241 10.40 6.35 -12.43
C LEU A 241 10.16 7.51 -11.47
N LEU A 242 10.79 7.48 -10.29
CA LEU A 242 10.62 8.50 -9.25
C LEU A 242 11.15 9.87 -9.70
N ASP A 243 12.23 9.90 -10.48
CA ASP A 243 12.72 11.11 -11.12
C ASP A 243 11.72 11.67 -12.14
N ALA A 244 11.12 10.81 -12.97
CA ALA A 244 10.16 11.18 -14.01
C ALA A 244 8.86 11.76 -13.45
N VAL A 245 8.39 11.25 -12.31
CA VAL A 245 7.23 11.83 -11.58
C VAL A 245 7.62 13.03 -10.71
N GLU A 246 8.90 13.40 -10.71
CA GLU A 246 9.48 14.50 -9.94
C GLU A 246 9.23 14.38 -8.43
N LEU A 247 9.34 13.17 -7.87
CA LEU A 247 9.18 12.97 -6.43
C LEU A 247 10.34 13.62 -5.67
N GLU A 248 10.04 14.64 -4.86
CA GLU A 248 11.05 15.40 -4.13
C GLU A 248 11.51 14.70 -2.85
N GLU A 249 10.55 14.25 -2.04
CA GLU A 249 10.80 13.56 -0.77
C GLU A 249 9.60 12.70 -0.33
N GLY A 250 9.88 11.75 0.56
CA GLY A 250 8.89 10.83 1.14
C GLY A 250 9.02 9.39 0.61
N PRO A 251 8.22 8.48 1.17
CA PRO A 251 8.21 7.08 0.78
C PRO A 251 7.55 6.89 -0.59
N SER A 252 7.92 5.82 -1.26
CA SER A 252 7.19 5.32 -2.42
C SER A 252 7.11 3.80 -2.40
N HIS A 253 6.02 3.28 -2.94
CA HIS A 253 5.79 1.87 -3.16
C HIS A 253 5.56 1.64 -4.65
N SER A 254 6.44 0.89 -5.31
CA SER A 254 6.35 0.61 -6.74
C SER A 254 6.25 -0.88 -6.99
N GLU A 255 5.23 -1.31 -7.70
CA GLU A 255 5.00 -2.71 -8.07
C GLU A 255 5.49 -2.99 -9.48
N PHE A 256 5.99 -4.21 -9.69
CA PHE A 256 6.56 -4.65 -10.96
C PHE A 256 6.11 -6.07 -11.27
N VAL A 257 5.84 -6.34 -12.55
CA VAL A 257 5.78 -7.70 -13.07
C VAL A 257 7.15 -8.07 -13.63
N LEU A 258 7.71 -9.19 -13.16
CA LEU A 258 8.99 -9.71 -13.61
C LEU A 258 8.82 -10.56 -14.87
N THR A 259 8.72 -9.88 -16.02
CA THR A 259 8.49 -10.56 -17.31
C THR A 259 9.74 -11.27 -17.84
N PRO A 260 9.61 -12.18 -18.82
CA PRO A 260 10.76 -12.75 -19.54
C PRO A 260 11.66 -11.68 -20.21
N LYS A 261 11.12 -10.49 -20.50
CA LYS A 261 11.84 -9.34 -21.09
C LYS A 261 12.30 -8.32 -20.03
N GLY A 262 12.34 -8.72 -18.76
CA GLY A 262 12.71 -7.88 -17.61
C GLY A 262 11.52 -7.23 -16.89
N PRO A 263 11.77 -6.53 -15.78
CA PRO A 263 10.74 -5.89 -14.98
C PRO A 263 9.91 -4.87 -15.78
N ARG A 264 8.61 -4.81 -15.51
CA ARG A 264 7.69 -3.78 -16.02
C ARG A 264 6.93 -3.19 -14.84
N VAL A 265 6.88 -1.86 -14.78
CA VAL A 265 6.13 -1.12 -13.77
C VAL A 265 4.67 -1.52 -13.89
N LEU A 266 4.11 -2.10 -12.83
CA LEU A 266 2.69 -2.40 -12.74
C LEU A 266 1.94 -1.15 -12.29
N GLU A 267 2.32 -0.62 -11.13
CA GLU A 267 1.83 0.63 -10.53
C GLU A 267 2.85 1.23 -9.56
N SER A 268 2.63 2.46 -9.12
CA SER A 268 3.49 3.12 -8.14
C SER A 268 2.74 4.20 -7.36
N HIS A 269 3.11 4.41 -6.11
CA HIS A 269 2.47 5.37 -5.21
C HIS A 269 3.51 6.15 -4.39
N ALA A 270 3.25 7.42 -4.08
CA ALA A 270 4.11 8.25 -3.22
C ALA A 270 3.66 8.18 -1.75
N ARG A 271 3.53 6.95 -1.23
CA ARG A 271 3.18 6.67 0.17
C ARG A 271 3.84 5.37 0.64
N LEU A 272 3.70 5.10 1.94
CA LEU A 272 3.98 3.80 2.52
C LEU A 272 3.05 2.72 1.92
N ALA A 273 3.60 1.52 1.75
CA ALA A 273 2.86 0.36 1.29
C ALA A 273 1.78 -0.09 2.28
N GLY A 274 0.78 -0.80 1.75
CA GLY A 274 -0.23 -1.48 2.55
C GLY A 274 0.28 -2.80 3.12
N SER A 275 -0.64 -3.63 3.64
CA SER A 275 -0.41 -5.03 4.04
C SER A 275 0.81 -5.26 4.97
N GLY A 276 1.18 -4.23 5.74
CA GLY A 276 2.27 -4.29 6.72
C GLY A 276 3.67 -4.29 6.12
N ALA A 277 3.84 -4.01 4.83
CA ALA A 277 5.17 -4.01 4.21
C ALA A 277 6.21 -3.10 4.91
N PRO A 278 5.87 -1.90 5.42
CA PRO A 278 6.83 -1.10 6.20
C PRO A 278 7.39 -1.82 7.43
N GLU A 279 6.58 -2.65 8.09
CA GLU A 279 7.00 -3.47 9.23
C GLU A 279 7.89 -4.65 8.77
N LEU A 280 7.57 -5.25 7.61
CA LEU A 280 8.41 -6.27 7.01
C LEU A 280 9.79 -5.72 6.63
N VAL A 281 9.84 -4.51 6.05
CA VAL A 281 11.10 -3.80 5.75
C VAL A 281 11.89 -3.51 7.01
N ARG A 282 11.23 -3.06 8.09
CA ARG A 282 11.89 -2.84 9.39
C ARG A 282 12.56 -4.11 9.90
N ARG A 283 11.89 -5.26 9.82
CA ARG A 283 12.41 -6.56 10.28
C ARG A 283 13.52 -7.09 9.41
N ALA A 284 13.37 -7.03 8.09
CA ALA A 284 14.31 -7.62 7.15
C ALA A 284 15.53 -6.74 6.86
N PHE A 285 15.39 -5.41 6.86
CA PHE A 285 16.43 -4.46 6.47
C PHE A 285 16.87 -3.53 7.61
N GLY A 286 16.19 -3.55 8.76
CA GLY A 286 16.52 -2.72 9.92
C GLY A 286 16.15 -1.24 9.79
N LEU A 287 15.43 -0.84 8.73
CA LEU A 287 14.98 0.54 8.52
C LEU A 287 13.48 0.69 8.79
N ASP A 288 13.15 1.61 9.68
CA ASP A 288 11.77 1.99 9.98
C ASP A 288 11.30 3.10 9.03
N LEU A 289 10.56 2.71 7.98
CA LEU A 289 10.02 3.65 6.99
C LEU A 289 8.97 4.61 7.58
N ASN A 290 8.24 4.23 8.63
CA ASN A 290 7.30 5.13 9.31
C ASN A 290 8.08 6.23 10.03
N ARG A 291 9.12 5.86 10.78
CA ARG A 291 10.01 6.83 11.43
C ARG A 291 10.67 7.74 10.40
N MET A 292 11.21 7.17 9.32
CA MET A 292 11.86 7.96 8.27
C MET A 292 10.89 8.97 7.63
N PHE A 293 9.63 8.57 7.41
CA PHE A 293 8.59 9.45 6.85
C PHE A 293 8.40 10.72 7.67
N LEU A 294 8.46 10.59 8.99
CA LEU A 294 8.35 11.71 9.92
C LEU A 294 9.66 12.52 10.05
N THR A 295 10.80 11.83 10.12
CA THR A 295 12.07 12.42 10.60
C THR A 295 12.98 12.95 9.50
N VAL A 296 13.06 12.27 8.35
CA VAL A 296 14.00 12.62 7.27
C VAL A 296 13.63 13.96 6.61
N PRO A 297 12.36 14.23 6.23
CA PRO A 297 11.95 15.53 5.69
C PRO A 297 12.24 16.71 6.63
N LEU A 298 12.21 16.46 7.94
CA LEU A 298 12.43 17.46 8.98
C LEU A 298 13.91 17.62 9.37
N GLY A 299 14.80 16.80 8.82
CA GLY A 299 16.23 16.82 9.11
C GLY A 299 16.60 16.29 10.50
N ILE A 300 15.71 15.50 11.12
CA ILE A 300 15.94 14.86 12.42
C ILE A 300 16.82 13.61 12.23
N ASP A 301 16.43 12.76 11.28
CA ASP A 301 17.24 11.65 10.80
C ASP A 301 17.75 11.95 9.38
N THR A 302 18.70 11.14 8.90
CA THR A 302 19.25 11.27 7.55
C THR A 302 18.86 10.09 6.69
N LEU A 303 18.60 10.33 5.40
CA LEU A 303 18.43 9.25 4.44
C LEU A 303 19.76 8.48 4.32
N PRO A 304 19.79 7.15 4.51
CA PRO A 304 21.01 6.36 4.38
C PRO A 304 21.67 6.53 3.01
N GLN A 305 23.01 6.50 2.95
CA GLN A 305 23.73 6.68 1.67
C GLN A 305 23.51 5.50 0.73
N VAL A 306 23.45 4.30 1.29
CA VAL A 306 23.20 3.06 0.58
C VAL A 306 22.08 2.29 1.26
N SER A 307 21.41 1.46 0.48
CA SER A 307 20.41 0.54 1.01
C SER A 307 21.14 -0.54 1.83
N PRO A 308 20.67 -0.86 3.04
CA PRO A 308 21.28 -1.91 3.85
C PRO A 308 21.07 -3.28 3.20
N GLU A 309 21.97 -4.21 3.50
CA GLU A 309 21.76 -5.62 3.16
C GLU A 309 20.70 -6.24 4.08
N PRO A 310 19.91 -7.22 3.59
CA PRO A 310 18.95 -7.92 4.44
C PRO A 310 19.65 -8.63 5.61
N ILE A 311 19.08 -8.50 6.81
CA ILE A 311 19.54 -9.14 8.05
C ILE A 311 18.64 -10.30 8.50
N ALA A 312 17.43 -10.38 7.94
CA ALA A 312 16.43 -11.40 8.24
C ALA A 312 15.44 -11.53 7.05
N GLY A 313 14.51 -12.47 7.15
CA GLY A 313 13.27 -12.47 6.37
C GLY A 313 12.05 -12.21 7.25
N ALA A 314 11.02 -11.63 6.67
CA ALA A 314 9.75 -11.39 7.33
C ALA A 314 8.57 -11.65 6.38
N ALA A 315 7.46 -12.12 6.94
CA ALA A 315 6.23 -12.40 6.21
C ALA A 315 4.99 -12.00 7.03
N ILE A 316 3.98 -11.49 6.33
CA ILE A 316 2.61 -11.37 6.83
C ILE A 316 1.72 -12.20 5.92
N GLN A 317 0.90 -13.07 6.51
CA GLN A 317 -0.02 -13.93 5.78
C GLN A 317 -1.42 -13.83 6.41
N PHE A 318 -2.41 -13.51 5.60
CA PHE A 318 -3.80 -13.40 6.03
C PHE A 318 -4.44 -14.78 6.15
N PHE A 319 -5.34 -14.94 7.13
CA PHE A 319 -6.17 -16.13 7.19
C PHE A 319 -7.21 -16.10 6.06
N VAL A 320 -7.23 -17.16 5.25
CA VAL A 320 -8.16 -17.34 4.13
C VAL A 320 -9.06 -18.59 4.31
N PRO A 321 -9.83 -18.67 5.42
CA PRO A 321 -10.70 -19.83 5.68
C PRO A 321 -11.86 -19.91 4.68
N THR A 322 -12.51 -21.08 4.61
CA THR A 322 -13.71 -21.29 3.79
C THR A 322 -14.81 -20.27 4.14
N PRO A 323 -15.47 -19.64 3.14
CA PRO A 323 -16.58 -18.74 3.39
C PRO A 323 -17.76 -19.40 4.11
N GLY A 324 -18.36 -18.68 5.06
CA GLY A 324 -19.49 -19.17 5.86
C GLY A 324 -19.55 -18.56 7.25
N GLN A 325 -20.37 -19.14 8.12
CA GLN A 325 -20.47 -18.72 9.52
C GLN A 325 -19.45 -19.44 10.39
N VAL A 326 -18.64 -18.69 11.13
CA VAL A 326 -17.71 -19.24 12.11
C VAL A 326 -18.50 -19.87 13.25
N LYS A 327 -18.26 -21.16 13.51
CA LYS A 327 -18.77 -21.89 14.68
C LYS A 327 -17.77 -21.88 15.83
N LYS A 328 -16.48 -21.92 15.52
CA LYS A 328 -15.41 -21.90 16.51
C LYS A 328 -14.07 -21.58 15.86
N VAL A 329 -13.14 -21.03 16.63
CA VAL A 329 -11.73 -20.93 16.26
C VAL A 329 -10.91 -21.69 17.29
N GLU A 330 -10.13 -22.67 16.86
CA GLU A 330 -9.26 -23.49 17.71
C GLU A 330 -7.79 -23.19 17.42
N LEU A 331 -6.96 -23.16 18.46
CA LEU A 331 -5.55 -22.79 18.38
C LEU A 331 -4.68 -23.90 18.94
N ASP A 332 -3.72 -24.38 18.14
CA ASP A 332 -2.66 -25.32 18.53
C ASP A 332 -1.28 -24.65 18.42
N LEU A 333 -1.14 -23.52 19.13
CA LEU A 333 0.03 -22.65 19.04
C LEU A 333 1.03 -22.94 20.16
N LYS A 334 2.32 -22.82 19.82
CA LYS A 334 3.40 -22.91 20.81
C LYS A 334 3.36 -21.71 21.77
N PRO A 335 3.86 -21.86 23.02
CA PRO A 335 3.80 -20.79 24.03
C PRO A 335 4.58 -19.51 23.69
N ASP A 336 5.50 -19.57 22.73
CA ASP A 336 6.33 -18.43 22.29
C ASP A 336 5.67 -17.55 21.22
N VAL A 337 4.45 -17.88 20.80
CA VAL A 337 3.68 -17.09 19.83
C VAL A 337 2.88 -16.00 20.56
N ASP A 338 3.00 -14.74 20.14
CA ASP A 338 2.13 -13.66 20.63
C ASP A 338 0.76 -13.78 19.96
N VAL A 339 -0.28 -14.05 20.74
CA VAL A 339 -1.65 -14.23 20.24
C VAL A 339 -2.53 -13.06 20.66
N ARG A 340 -3.14 -12.40 19.67
CA ARG A 340 -4.08 -11.28 19.87
C ARG A 340 -5.44 -11.60 19.28
N HIS A 341 -6.48 -11.14 19.94
CA HIS A 341 -7.85 -11.19 19.46
C HIS A 341 -8.43 -9.78 19.42
N THR A 342 -9.12 -9.43 18.34
CA THR A 342 -9.98 -8.25 18.37
C THR A 342 -11.15 -8.48 19.33
N PRO A 343 -11.80 -7.44 19.84
CA PRO A 343 -13.03 -7.62 20.60
C PRO A 343 -14.17 -8.14 19.72
N GLN A 344 -15.04 -8.98 20.27
CA GLN A 344 -16.17 -9.54 19.54
C GLN A 344 -17.18 -8.45 19.14
N GLY A 345 -17.63 -8.48 17.88
CA GLY A 345 -18.59 -7.52 17.35
C GLY A 345 -18.01 -6.16 16.97
N GLU A 346 -16.71 -5.94 17.22
CA GLU A 346 -16.01 -4.78 16.71
C GLU A 346 -15.54 -5.04 15.27
N LYS A 347 -15.74 -4.05 14.40
CA LYS A 347 -15.10 -4.01 13.10
C LYS A 347 -13.81 -3.20 13.23
N PRO A 348 -12.63 -3.81 13.09
CA PRO A 348 -11.37 -3.09 13.22
C PRO A 348 -11.33 -1.90 12.26
N LEU A 349 -10.92 -0.75 12.79
CA LEU A 349 -10.80 0.47 11.99
C LEU A 349 -9.60 0.40 11.05
N VAL A 350 -8.63 -0.47 11.34
CA VAL A 350 -7.42 -0.72 10.55
C VAL A 350 -7.42 -2.13 9.97
N PHE A 351 -6.75 -2.28 8.83
CA PHE A 351 -6.67 -3.57 8.11
C PHE A 351 -5.80 -4.61 8.85
N LEU A 352 -4.79 -4.15 9.60
CA LEU A 352 -3.88 -4.98 10.39
C LEU A 352 -3.88 -4.49 11.85
N PRO A 353 -4.89 -4.85 12.67
CA PRO A 353 -4.95 -4.45 14.07
C PRO A 353 -3.77 -5.04 14.85
N PHE A 354 -3.35 -4.36 15.91
CA PHE A 354 -2.21 -4.74 16.78
C PHE A 354 -0.82 -4.74 16.14
N LEU A 355 -0.67 -4.50 14.82
CA LEU A 355 0.62 -4.67 14.13
C LEU A 355 1.75 -3.89 14.78
N PHE A 356 1.47 -2.66 15.21
CA PHE A 356 2.45 -1.81 15.90
C PHE A 356 2.80 -2.35 17.30
N GLU A 357 1.81 -2.90 18.02
CA GLU A 357 1.96 -3.41 19.38
C GLU A 357 2.66 -4.76 19.46
N LEU A 358 2.69 -5.51 18.35
CA LEU A 358 3.46 -6.74 18.24
C LEU A 358 4.97 -6.48 18.38
N GLY A 359 5.45 -5.25 18.15
CA GLY A 359 6.78 -4.79 18.54
C GLY A 359 7.92 -5.72 18.10
N GLN A 360 8.49 -6.45 19.07
CA GLN A 360 9.63 -7.37 18.87
C GLN A 360 9.22 -8.84 18.74
N ALA A 361 7.93 -9.17 18.76
CA ALA A 361 7.46 -10.53 18.58
C ALA A 361 7.93 -11.07 17.21
N GLU A 362 8.66 -12.18 17.21
CA GLU A 362 9.12 -12.83 15.98
C GLU A 362 8.00 -13.66 15.34
N ARG A 363 7.04 -14.11 16.15
CA ARG A 363 5.90 -14.94 15.76
C ARG A 363 4.66 -14.37 16.42
N ALA A 364 3.67 -14.02 15.62
CA ALA A 364 2.41 -13.55 16.14
C ALA A 364 1.22 -14.03 15.31
N VAL A 365 0.10 -14.19 15.99
CA VAL A 365 -1.20 -14.57 15.42
C VAL A 365 -2.22 -13.54 15.89
N VAL A 366 -2.90 -12.91 14.95
CA VAL A 366 -3.98 -11.96 15.22
C VAL A 366 -5.27 -12.51 14.64
N ILE A 367 -6.28 -12.66 15.48
CA ILE A 367 -7.58 -13.25 15.12
C ILE A 367 -8.64 -12.16 15.14
N GLN A 368 -9.34 -12.01 14.02
CA GLN A 368 -10.36 -10.96 13.83
C GLN A 368 -11.79 -11.50 13.68
N LYS A 369 -11.97 -12.82 13.69
CA LYS A 369 -13.27 -13.48 13.58
C LYS A 369 -13.55 -14.35 14.79
N HIS A 370 -14.77 -14.25 15.28
CA HIS A 370 -15.29 -14.94 16.45
C HIS A 370 -16.46 -15.85 16.06
N GLU A 371 -16.88 -16.69 17.01
CA GLU A 371 -18.11 -17.48 16.86
C GLU A 371 -19.31 -16.58 16.49
N GLY A 372 -20.04 -17.00 15.46
CA GLY A 372 -21.18 -16.28 14.90
C GLY A 372 -20.84 -15.37 13.71
N ASP A 373 -19.59 -14.95 13.56
CA ASP A 373 -19.18 -14.02 12.50
C ASP A 373 -19.23 -14.66 11.11
N GLN A 374 -19.38 -13.81 10.09
CA GLN A 374 -19.36 -14.21 8.69
C GLN A 374 -17.97 -14.04 8.09
N ILE A 375 -17.50 -15.06 7.39
CA ILE A 375 -16.33 -15.02 6.51
C ILE A 375 -16.84 -14.83 5.07
N PRO A 376 -16.46 -13.74 4.38
CA PRO A 376 -16.81 -13.52 2.97
C PRO A 376 -15.95 -14.39 2.03
N PRO A 377 -16.36 -14.55 0.75
CA PRO A 377 -15.45 -14.95 -0.32
C PRO A 377 -14.24 -14.00 -0.42
N LEU A 378 -13.10 -14.51 -0.87
CA LEU A 378 -11.88 -13.72 -1.06
C LEU A 378 -11.85 -13.11 -2.48
N ASP A 379 -12.56 -12.01 -2.67
CA ASP A 379 -12.72 -11.37 -3.98
C ASP A 379 -11.81 -10.12 -4.12
N THR A 380 -11.48 -9.47 -3.01
CA THR A 380 -10.53 -8.35 -2.91
C THR A 380 -9.67 -8.49 -1.66
N VAL A 381 -8.55 -7.76 -1.58
CA VAL A 381 -7.72 -7.67 -0.36
C VAL A 381 -8.55 -7.20 0.83
N ALA A 382 -9.60 -6.40 0.62
CA ALA A 382 -10.51 -5.97 1.69
C ALA A 382 -11.28 -7.12 2.35
N ASP A 383 -11.31 -8.32 1.75
CA ASP A 383 -11.94 -9.52 2.30
C ASP A 383 -11.02 -10.33 3.21
N CYS A 384 -9.74 -9.95 3.34
CA CYS A 384 -8.78 -10.52 4.30
C CYS A 384 -9.09 -10.10 5.75
N VAL A 385 -10.30 -10.43 6.23
CA VAL A 385 -10.86 -9.94 7.49
C VAL A 385 -10.83 -10.97 8.63
N SER A 386 -10.22 -12.13 8.40
CA SER A 386 -10.19 -13.22 9.38
C SER A 386 -9.08 -13.07 10.42
N GLY A 387 -8.10 -12.21 10.13
CA GLY A 387 -6.86 -12.09 10.90
C GLY A 387 -5.63 -12.34 10.03
N TYR A 388 -4.47 -12.35 10.67
CA TYR A 388 -3.20 -12.58 9.99
C TYR A 388 -2.19 -13.20 10.95
N VAL A 389 -1.12 -13.75 10.36
CA VAL A 389 0.09 -14.15 11.06
C VAL A 389 1.23 -13.21 10.67
N LEU A 390 2.14 -12.96 11.60
CA LEU A 390 3.39 -12.24 11.39
C LEU A 390 4.53 -13.18 11.78
N ALA A 391 5.49 -13.36 10.86
CA ALA A 391 6.63 -14.24 11.06
C ALA A 391 7.93 -13.53 10.68
N THR A 392 8.95 -13.72 11.50
CA THR A 392 10.35 -13.35 11.24
C THR A 392 11.20 -14.61 11.26
N GLY A 393 12.11 -14.74 10.32
CA GLY A 393 13.01 -15.88 10.20
C GLY A 393 14.39 -15.46 9.70
N VAL A 394 15.33 -16.40 9.63
CA VAL A 394 16.71 -16.11 9.18
C VAL A 394 16.79 -15.79 7.68
N SER A 395 15.73 -16.09 6.94
CA SER A 395 15.57 -15.84 5.51
C SER A 395 14.09 -15.69 5.19
N ARG A 396 13.76 -15.22 3.98
CA ARG A 396 12.37 -15.14 3.51
C ARG A 396 11.70 -16.51 3.52
N GLU A 397 12.37 -17.54 3.01
CA GLU A 397 11.88 -18.92 2.99
C GLU A 397 11.55 -19.42 4.41
N ASP A 398 12.41 -19.10 5.38
CA ASP A 398 12.20 -19.47 6.77
C ASP A 398 11.02 -18.73 7.40
N ALA A 399 10.89 -17.42 7.16
CA ALA A 399 9.75 -16.64 7.63
C ALA A 399 8.42 -17.13 7.05
N VAL A 400 8.39 -17.46 5.76
CA VAL A 400 7.19 -18.01 5.10
C VAL A 400 6.86 -19.40 5.64
N ARG A 401 7.85 -20.28 5.84
CA ARG A 401 7.62 -21.59 6.48
C ARG A 401 7.02 -21.45 7.87
N ILE A 402 7.54 -20.52 8.69
CA ILE A 402 6.99 -20.23 10.02
C ILE A 402 5.56 -19.70 9.90
N GLY A 403 5.28 -18.81 8.95
CA GLY A 403 3.94 -18.30 8.67
C GLY A 403 2.96 -19.43 8.31
N ASP A 404 3.35 -20.32 7.40
CA ASP A 404 2.55 -21.49 7.00
C ASP A 404 2.26 -22.40 8.22
N GLU A 405 3.25 -22.67 9.08
CA GLU A 405 3.06 -23.43 10.33
C GLU A 405 2.08 -22.75 11.30
N LEU A 406 2.14 -21.42 11.43
CA LEU A 406 1.21 -20.66 12.27
C LEU A 406 -0.21 -20.67 11.70
N VAL A 407 -0.36 -20.63 10.38
CA VAL A 407 -1.66 -20.71 9.72
C VAL A 407 -2.28 -22.09 9.91
N GLU A 408 -1.50 -23.16 9.74
CA GLU A 408 -1.97 -24.54 9.97
C GLU A 408 -2.41 -24.78 11.41
N ALA A 409 -1.82 -24.09 12.38
CA ALA A 409 -2.14 -24.19 13.80
C ALA A 409 -3.41 -23.43 14.25
N VAL A 410 -4.06 -22.69 13.34
CA VAL A 410 -5.30 -21.93 13.62
C VAL A 410 -6.44 -22.48 12.78
N HIS A 411 -7.38 -23.16 13.45
CA HIS A 411 -8.48 -23.85 12.79
C HIS A 411 -9.78 -23.06 12.92
N PHE A 412 -10.24 -22.48 11.80
CA PHE A 412 -11.59 -21.93 11.69
C PHE A 412 -12.58 -23.05 11.38
N ILE A 413 -13.43 -23.40 12.34
CA ILE A 413 -14.55 -24.32 12.14
C ILE A 413 -15.72 -23.50 11.62
N VAL A 414 -16.09 -23.71 10.36
CA VAL A 414 -17.07 -22.90 9.63
C VAL A 414 -18.25 -23.77 9.18
N GLU A 415 -19.46 -23.29 9.38
CA GLU A 415 -20.65 -23.81 8.69
C GLU A 415 -20.78 -23.09 7.35
N PRO A 416 -20.64 -23.81 6.21
CA PRO A 416 -20.74 -23.18 4.91
C PRO A 416 -22.11 -22.54 4.70
N LYS A 417 -22.14 -21.41 4.01
CA LYS A 417 -23.38 -20.81 3.57
C LYS A 417 -24.03 -21.73 2.52
N ALA A 418 -25.27 -22.15 2.76
CA ALA A 418 -26.03 -23.03 1.87
C ALA A 418 -26.28 -22.41 0.49
#